data_AF-A0A2E6SC86-F1
#
_entry.id   AF-A0A2E6SC86-F1
#
_cell.length_a   1.000
_cell.length_b   1.000
_cell.length_c   1.000
_cell.angle_alpha   90.00
_cell.angle_beta   90.00
_cell.angle_gamma   90.00
#
_symmetry.space_group_name_H-M   'P 1'
#
loop_
_entity.id
_entity.type
_entity.pdbx_description
1 polymer ?
#
loop_
_entity_poly.entity_id
_entity_poly.type
_entity_poly.pdbx_seq_one_letter_code
_entity_poly.pdbx_strand_id
1 'polypeptide(L)'
;MKPKILPLPLLSILACGTSLAATFSVTPGQSIQDAIDNAADGDLIVIFGGSYSEELTINKAVHLTEAVGEDVIISGNVTISGVSDAPPFRGFDLGAGTTTLTVENTTGLAISGVTMDDLLQFGGSVYVSDSTINGRWSVDAYSFPNPDYNLQLPANHPDNSGKSR
;
A
#
# COMPACT_ATOMS: atom_id res chain seq x y z
N MET A 1 -6.11 -39.73 -59.39
CA MET A 1 -5.87 -38.45 -58.70
C MET A 1 -6.11 -38.68 -57.21
N LYS A 2 -5.09 -38.49 -56.35
CA LYS A 2 -5.21 -38.71 -54.89
C LYS A 2 -5.66 -37.41 -54.21
N PRO A 3 -6.71 -37.39 -53.36
CA PRO A 3 -7.12 -36.17 -52.68
C PRO A 3 -6.09 -35.78 -51.60
N LYS A 4 -5.66 -34.51 -51.62
CA LYS A 4 -4.80 -33.92 -50.59
C LYS A 4 -5.68 -33.54 -49.39
N ILE A 5 -5.42 -34.15 -48.24
CA ILE A 5 -6.03 -33.76 -46.95
C ILE A 5 -5.21 -32.60 -46.39
N LEU A 6 -5.85 -31.46 -46.14
CA LEU A 6 -5.24 -30.30 -45.48
C LEU A 6 -5.35 -30.50 -43.95
N PRO A 7 -4.28 -30.32 -43.15
CA PRO A 7 -4.38 -30.44 -41.70
C PRO A 7 -5.10 -29.21 -41.12
N LEU A 8 -6.09 -29.45 -40.26
CA LEU A 8 -6.82 -28.43 -39.51
C LEU A 8 -5.89 -27.85 -38.41
N PRO A 9 -5.64 -26.54 -38.32
CA PRO A 9 -4.89 -26.00 -37.20
C PRO A 9 -5.73 -26.13 -35.92
N LEU A 10 -5.13 -26.72 -34.88
CA LEU A 10 -5.68 -26.79 -33.54
C LEU A 10 -5.78 -25.36 -32.99
N LEU A 11 -6.98 -24.79 -33.01
CA LEU A 11 -7.27 -23.51 -32.41
C LEU A 11 -7.25 -23.68 -30.88
N SER A 12 -6.10 -23.37 -30.25
CA SER A 12 -6.02 -23.23 -28.80
C SER A 12 -6.92 -22.07 -28.39
N ILE A 13 -8.16 -22.38 -27.99
CA ILE A 13 -9.03 -21.43 -27.32
C ILE A 13 -8.33 -21.06 -26.01
N LEU A 14 -7.70 -19.89 -25.99
CA LEU A 14 -7.22 -19.27 -24.77
C LEU A 14 -8.46 -19.01 -23.92
N ALA A 15 -8.74 -19.91 -22.98
CA ALA A 15 -9.72 -19.67 -21.94
C ALA A 15 -9.20 -18.47 -21.14
N CYS A 16 -9.75 -17.29 -21.40
CA CYS A 16 -9.60 -16.15 -20.52
C CYS A 16 -10.30 -16.56 -19.22
N GLY A 17 -9.53 -17.11 -18.27
CA GLY A 17 -10.05 -17.50 -16.97
C GLY A 17 -10.75 -16.31 -16.36
N THR A 18 -12.05 -16.42 -16.11
CA THR A 18 -12.78 -15.44 -15.32
C THR A 18 -12.25 -15.53 -13.90
N SER A 19 -11.31 -14.66 -13.54
CA SER A 19 -11.00 -14.45 -12.13
C SER A 19 -12.26 -13.87 -11.48
N LEU A 20 -12.89 -14.64 -10.59
CA LEU A 20 -13.90 -14.11 -9.69
C LEU A 20 -13.13 -13.58 -8.49
N ALA A 21 -13.16 -12.26 -8.27
CA ALA A 21 -12.63 -11.69 -7.04
C ALA A 21 -13.42 -12.26 -5.86
N ALA A 22 -12.75 -13.02 -5.00
CA ALA A 22 -13.33 -13.52 -3.76
C ALA A 22 -13.44 -12.36 -2.74
N THR A 23 -14.33 -12.53 -1.76
CA THR A 23 -14.45 -11.61 -0.64
C THR A 23 -14.13 -12.34 0.65
N PHE A 24 -13.14 -11.83 1.39
CA PHE A 24 -12.81 -12.23 2.74
C PHE A 24 -13.36 -11.20 3.72
N SER A 25 -13.86 -11.67 4.86
CA SER A 25 -14.33 -10.82 5.95
C SER A 25 -13.46 -11.08 7.17
N VAL A 26 -12.94 -10.01 7.76
CA VAL A 26 -12.09 -10.09 8.96
C VAL A 26 -12.79 -9.33 10.08
N THR A 27 -13.16 -10.03 11.15
CA THR A 27 -13.76 -9.44 12.36
C THR A 27 -12.74 -9.39 13.51
N PRO A 28 -12.96 -8.58 14.55
CA PRO A 28 -12.05 -8.54 15.70
C PRO A 28 -11.75 -9.92 16.28
N GLY A 29 -10.47 -10.19 16.56
CA GLY A 29 -9.97 -11.50 17.00
C GLY A 29 -9.56 -12.46 15.88
N GLN A 30 -9.82 -12.11 14.61
CA GLN A 30 -9.22 -12.74 13.45
C GLN A 30 -7.97 -11.97 13.00
N SER A 31 -7.14 -12.59 12.16
CA SER A 31 -5.96 -11.95 11.57
C SER A 31 -6.27 -11.41 10.18
N ILE A 32 -5.86 -10.16 9.94
CA ILE A 32 -5.83 -9.55 8.61
C ILE A 32 -4.77 -10.23 7.76
N GLN A 33 -3.60 -10.56 8.34
CA GLN A 33 -2.54 -11.25 7.60
C GLN A 33 -2.99 -12.63 7.10
N ASP A 34 -3.73 -13.41 7.90
CA ASP A 34 -4.29 -14.70 7.44
C ASP A 34 -5.22 -14.50 6.23
N ALA A 35 -6.01 -13.43 6.19
CA ALA A 35 -6.86 -13.12 5.05
C ALA A 35 -6.04 -12.70 3.83
N ILE A 36 -5.00 -11.88 4.01
CA ILE A 36 -4.05 -11.54 2.95
C ILE A 36 -3.42 -12.81 2.39
N ASP A 37 -2.91 -13.70 3.25
CA ASP A 37 -2.22 -14.93 2.85
C ASP A 37 -3.11 -15.87 2.03
N ASN A 38 -4.38 -15.98 2.40
CA ASN A 38 -5.36 -16.83 1.72
C ASN A 38 -5.96 -16.21 0.44
N ALA A 39 -5.87 -14.89 0.26
CA ALA A 39 -6.41 -14.19 -0.90
C ALA A 39 -5.53 -14.35 -2.16
N ALA A 40 -6.15 -14.28 -3.33
CA ALA A 40 -5.50 -14.14 -4.63
C ALA A 40 -5.45 -12.67 -5.07
N ASP A 41 -4.64 -12.37 -6.08
CA ASP A 41 -4.63 -11.05 -6.72
C ASP A 41 -6.03 -10.67 -7.23
N GLY A 42 -6.46 -9.46 -6.91
CA GLY A 42 -7.77 -8.91 -7.25
C GLY A 42 -8.86 -9.13 -6.21
N ASP A 43 -8.64 -9.99 -5.21
CA ASP A 43 -9.63 -10.26 -4.15
C ASP A 43 -9.89 -9.04 -3.26
N LEU A 44 -11.04 -9.05 -2.61
CA LEU A 44 -11.47 -8.03 -1.64
C LEU A 44 -11.37 -8.58 -0.22
N ILE A 45 -10.71 -7.84 0.66
CA ILE A 45 -10.65 -8.11 2.10
C ILE A 45 -11.37 -6.96 2.81
N VAL A 46 -12.52 -7.27 3.40
CA VAL A 46 -13.34 -6.34 4.19
C VAL A 46 -13.01 -6.53 5.67
N ILE A 47 -12.51 -5.48 6.30
CA ILE A 47 -12.10 -5.48 7.71
C ILE A 47 -13.17 -4.74 8.51
N PHE A 48 -13.77 -5.40 9.48
CA PHE A 48 -14.77 -4.80 10.37
C PHE A 48 -14.10 -4.01 11.49
N GLY A 49 -14.83 -3.04 12.05
CA GLY A 49 -14.29 -2.11 13.05
C GLY A 49 -13.68 -2.83 14.26
N GLY A 50 -12.51 -2.37 14.67
CA GLY A 50 -11.75 -2.98 15.75
C GLY A 50 -10.27 -2.64 15.74
N SER A 51 -9.54 -3.22 16.70
CA SER A 51 -8.08 -3.08 16.81
C SER A 51 -7.40 -4.40 16.52
N TYR A 52 -6.42 -4.35 15.62
CA TYR A 52 -5.66 -5.47 15.10
C TYR A 52 -4.19 -5.25 15.42
N SER A 53 -3.68 -5.96 16.42
CA SER A 53 -2.28 -5.84 16.87
C SER A 53 -1.41 -6.86 16.14
N GLU A 54 -1.16 -6.61 14.86
CA GLU A 54 -0.36 -7.47 13.98
C GLU A 54 0.45 -6.64 12.98
N GLU A 55 1.54 -7.22 12.48
CA GLU A 55 2.34 -6.66 11.39
C GLU A 55 1.76 -7.16 10.06
N LEU A 56 1.65 -6.29 9.05
CA LEU A 56 1.11 -6.66 7.75
C LEU A 56 2.18 -6.64 6.67
N THR A 57 2.24 -7.70 5.88
CA THR A 57 2.99 -7.78 4.62
C THR A 57 2.01 -7.97 3.47
N ILE A 58 1.88 -6.95 2.63
CA ILE A 58 1.01 -6.94 1.45
C ILE A 58 1.92 -7.00 0.22
N ASN A 59 2.01 -8.20 -0.37
CA ASN A 59 2.81 -8.50 -1.56
C ASN A 59 1.96 -9.04 -2.72
N LYS A 60 0.64 -8.85 -2.63
CA LYS A 60 -0.37 -9.25 -3.61
C LYS A 60 -1.27 -8.07 -3.90
N ALA A 61 -1.86 -8.05 -5.10
CA ALA A 61 -2.78 -6.99 -5.53
C ALA A 61 -4.19 -7.18 -4.93
N VAL A 62 -4.28 -7.24 -3.60
CA VAL A 62 -5.53 -7.40 -2.84
C VAL A 62 -6.12 -6.04 -2.46
N HIS A 63 -7.44 -5.91 -2.52
CA HIS A 63 -8.16 -4.72 -2.08
C HIS A 63 -8.45 -4.83 -0.58
N LEU A 64 -7.74 -4.05 0.24
CA LEU A 64 -8.07 -3.92 1.67
C LEU A 64 -8.98 -2.70 1.85
N THR A 65 -10.10 -2.90 2.54
CA THR A 65 -11.01 -1.81 2.91
C THR A 65 -11.58 -2.07 4.29
N GLU A 66 -11.79 -0.99 5.04
CA GLU A 66 -12.69 -1.01 6.18
C GLU A 66 -14.13 -1.27 5.72
N ALA A 67 -14.92 -1.89 6.59
CA ALA A 67 -16.37 -1.91 6.46
C ALA A 67 -16.91 -0.48 6.55
N VAL A 68 -17.92 -0.16 5.74
CA VAL A 68 -18.41 1.22 5.60
C VAL A 68 -18.87 1.80 6.94
N GLY A 69 -18.23 2.90 7.36
CA GLY A 69 -18.59 3.63 8.58
C GLY A 69 -18.05 3.02 9.87
N GLU A 70 -17.12 2.08 9.77
CA GLU A 70 -16.44 1.46 10.89
C GLU A 70 -14.98 1.94 10.95
N ASP A 71 -14.42 2.09 12.15
CA ASP A 71 -13.03 2.49 12.33
C ASP A 71 -12.14 1.25 12.54
N VAL A 72 -11.07 1.14 11.75
CA VAL A 72 -10.09 0.05 11.85
C VAL A 72 -8.74 0.58 12.28
N ILE A 73 -8.24 0.08 13.42
CA ILE A 73 -6.93 0.42 13.97
C ILE A 73 -5.99 -0.77 13.76
N ILE A 74 -4.89 -0.56 13.06
CA ILE A 74 -3.81 -1.55 12.86
C ILE A 74 -2.61 -1.11 13.68
N SER A 75 -2.33 -1.84 14.76
CA SER A 75 -1.27 -1.52 15.73
C SER A 75 0.00 -2.33 15.47
N GLY A 76 0.54 -2.21 14.25
CA GLY A 76 1.79 -2.81 13.81
C GLY A 76 2.26 -2.14 12.51
N ASN A 77 3.49 -2.41 12.08
CA ASN A 77 3.96 -1.86 10.80
C ASN A 77 3.26 -2.55 9.63
N VAL A 78 3.10 -1.78 8.57
CA VAL A 78 2.52 -2.24 7.31
C VAL A 78 3.59 -2.11 6.24
N THR A 79 3.89 -3.20 5.55
CA THR A 79 4.81 -3.22 4.41
C THR A 79 4.06 -3.60 3.14
N ILE A 80 4.06 -2.73 2.15
CA ILE A 80 3.53 -2.99 0.80
C ILE A 80 4.71 -3.11 -0.15
N SER A 81 4.96 -4.30 -0.69
CA SER A 81 6.18 -4.57 -1.46
C SER A 81 5.94 -5.34 -2.75
N GLY A 82 6.55 -4.85 -3.85
CA GLY A 82 6.57 -5.53 -5.14
C GLY A 82 5.22 -5.60 -5.87
N VAL A 83 4.25 -4.76 -5.53
CA VAL A 83 2.92 -4.78 -6.15
C VAL A 83 2.86 -3.78 -7.31
N SER A 84 2.57 -4.27 -8.52
CA SER A 84 2.33 -3.41 -9.69
C SER A 84 0.86 -3.03 -9.77
N ASP A 85 0.57 -1.77 -10.13
CA ASP A 85 -0.79 -1.23 -10.19
C ASP A 85 -1.57 -1.51 -8.90
N ALA A 86 -0.92 -1.26 -7.77
CA ALA A 86 -1.39 -1.64 -6.46
C ALA A 86 -2.77 -1.05 -6.14
N PRO A 87 -3.70 -1.87 -5.62
CA PRO A 87 -4.93 -1.37 -5.02
C PRO A 87 -4.66 -0.27 -4.00
N PRO A 88 -5.58 0.70 -3.86
CA PRO A 88 -5.38 1.78 -2.92
C PRO A 88 -5.46 1.27 -1.47
N PHE A 89 -4.69 1.90 -0.59
CA PHE A 89 -4.71 1.65 0.85
C PHE A 89 -5.44 2.82 1.53
N ARG A 90 -6.64 2.59 2.08
CA ARG A 90 -7.55 3.67 2.48
C ARG A 90 -8.23 3.45 3.84
N GLY A 91 -8.46 4.54 4.56
CA GLY A 91 -9.33 4.60 5.75
C GLY A 91 -8.71 4.13 7.07
N PHE A 92 -7.55 3.45 7.02
CA PHE A 92 -6.96 2.84 8.22
C PHE A 92 -6.26 3.85 9.15
N ASP A 93 -6.42 3.65 10.46
CA ASP A 93 -5.55 4.24 11.47
C ASP A 93 -4.42 3.25 11.79
N LEU A 94 -3.19 3.56 11.36
CA LEU A 94 -2.02 2.80 11.77
C LEU A 94 -1.62 3.36 13.14
N GLY A 95 -2.10 2.69 14.20
CA GLY A 95 -2.24 3.23 15.55
C GLY A 95 -1.08 4.09 16.05
N ALA A 96 -1.38 5.10 16.86
CA ALA A 96 -0.39 6.05 17.36
C ALA A 96 0.72 5.38 18.20
N GLY A 97 1.99 5.56 17.82
CA GLY A 97 3.10 5.42 18.75
C GLY A 97 4.39 4.74 18.26
N THR A 98 4.51 4.32 16.99
CA THR A 98 5.75 3.94 16.26
C THR A 98 5.43 3.29 14.90
N THR A 99 4.21 3.43 14.36
CA THR A 99 3.79 2.67 13.17
C THR A 99 4.42 3.22 11.91
N THR A 100 5.07 2.33 11.15
CA THR A 100 5.62 2.67 9.84
C THR A 100 4.80 2.02 8.74
N LEU A 101 4.33 2.82 7.78
CA LEU A 101 3.93 2.34 6.47
C LEU A 101 5.16 2.34 5.55
N THR A 102 5.64 1.17 5.20
CA THR A 102 6.75 0.98 4.27
C THR A 102 6.21 0.58 2.90
N VAL A 103 6.66 1.26 1.85
CA VAL A 103 6.31 0.96 0.46
C VAL A 103 7.59 0.70 -0.33
N GLU A 104 7.72 -0.49 -0.92
CA GLU A 104 8.91 -0.90 -1.65
C GLU A 104 8.54 -1.38 -3.06
N ASN A 105 9.22 -0.86 -4.08
CA ASN A 105 9.08 -1.34 -5.47
C ASN A 105 7.62 -1.50 -5.93
N THR A 106 6.74 -0.60 -5.50
CA THR A 106 5.29 -0.69 -5.70
C THR A 106 4.80 0.48 -6.55
N THR A 107 4.01 0.23 -7.59
CA THR A 107 3.51 1.28 -8.50
C THR A 107 2.01 1.46 -8.38
N GLY A 108 1.53 2.68 -8.62
CA GLY A 108 0.09 2.98 -8.68
C GLY A 108 -0.61 3.08 -7.31
N LEU A 109 0.11 2.88 -6.21
CA LEU A 109 -0.45 2.90 -4.87
C LEU A 109 -0.97 4.29 -4.51
N ALA A 110 -2.27 4.39 -4.25
CA ALA A 110 -2.88 5.56 -3.64
C ALA A 110 -3.15 5.31 -2.16
N ILE A 111 -2.58 6.15 -1.30
CA ILE A 111 -2.81 6.20 0.14
C ILE A 111 -3.77 7.35 0.41
N SER A 112 -4.93 7.07 1.02
CA SER A 112 -5.98 8.07 1.24
C SER A 112 -6.76 7.86 2.53
N GLY A 113 -6.92 8.89 3.36
CA GLY A 113 -7.64 8.75 4.62
C GLY A 113 -6.90 7.90 5.65
N VAL A 114 -5.57 7.81 5.56
CA VAL A 114 -4.77 6.96 6.47
C VAL A 114 -4.03 7.84 7.47
N THR A 115 -4.04 7.44 8.74
CA THR A 115 -3.18 8.03 9.78
C THR A 115 -2.02 7.09 10.06
N MET A 116 -0.79 7.62 10.14
CA MET A 116 0.42 6.85 10.42
C MET A 116 1.48 7.72 11.08
N ASP A 117 2.49 7.10 11.69
CA ASP A 117 3.64 7.86 12.19
C ASP A 117 4.66 8.08 11.06
N ASP A 118 5.22 7.02 10.50
CA ASP A 118 6.21 7.13 9.42
C ASP A 118 5.69 6.57 8.10
N LEU A 119 6.06 7.23 6.99
CA LEU A 119 5.89 6.73 5.63
C LEU A 119 7.26 6.62 4.96
N LEU A 120 7.71 5.40 4.69
CA LEU A 120 8.99 5.12 4.04
C LEU A 120 8.76 4.54 2.65
N GLN A 121 9.24 5.23 1.62
CA GLN A 121 9.14 4.79 0.23
C GLN A 121 10.52 4.42 -0.32
N PHE A 122 10.62 3.23 -0.90
CA PHE A 122 11.82 2.69 -1.56
C PHE A 122 11.49 2.32 -3.01
N GLY A 123 11.58 3.30 -3.91
CA GLY A 123 11.20 3.16 -5.32
C GLY A 123 9.69 3.12 -5.56
N GLY A 124 9.30 2.92 -6.82
CA GLY A 124 7.89 2.86 -7.23
C GLY A 124 7.19 4.23 -7.32
N SER A 125 5.85 4.22 -7.33
CA SER A 125 5.01 5.42 -7.37
C SER A 125 3.92 5.38 -6.31
N VAL A 126 3.98 6.33 -5.38
CA VAL A 126 3.04 6.49 -4.26
C VAL A 126 2.34 7.84 -4.38
N TYR A 127 1.02 7.84 -4.28
CA TYR A 127 0.17 9.03 -4.25
C TYR A 127 -0.46 9.13 -2.87
N VAL A 128 -0.18 10.21 -2.13
CA VAL A 128 -0.75 10.42 -0.79
C VAL A 128 -1.74 11.57 -0.83
N SER A 129 -2.93 11.36 -0.30
CA SER A 129 -4.02 12.36 -0.25
C SER A 129 -4.79 12.20 1.06
N ASP A 130 -5.35 13.28 1.61
CA ASP A 130 -6.25 13.23 2.79
C ASP A 130 -5.74 12.34 3.94
N SER A 131 -4.42 12.29 4.16
CA SER A 131 -3.75 11.38 5.10
C SER A 131 -2.89 12.18 6.06
N THR A 132 -2.72 11.65 7.27
CA THR A 132 -1.89 12.27 8.32
C THR A 132 -0.65 11.41 8.52
N ILE A 133 0.53 12.04 8.39
CA ILE A 133 1.82 11.44 8.71
C ILE A 133 2.37 12.24 9.90
N ASN A 134 2.33 11.66 11.10
CA ASN A 134 2.71 12.36 12.34
C ASN A 134 4.23 12.55 12.46
N GLY A 135 4.97 11.62 11.88
CA GLY A 135 6.43 11.55 11.89
C GLY A 135 7.00 11.86 10.51
N ARG A 136 7.89 11.00 10.04
CA ARG A 136 8.71 11.20 8.85
C ARG A 136 8.05 10.60 7.62
N TRP A 137 7.91 11.43 6.59
CA TRP A 137 7.86 10.92 5.21
C TRP A 137 9.27 10.90 4.63
N SER A 138 9.77 9.72 4.25
CA SER A 138 11.00 9.54 3.51
C SER A 138 10.74 8.92 2.14
N VAL A 139 11.26 9.54 1.09
CA VAL A 139 11.39 8.91 -0.24
C VAL A 139 12.86 8.57 -0.43
N ASP A 140 13.14 7.38 -0.94
CA ASP A 140 14.48 6.84 -1.11
C ASP A 140 15.26 6.81 0.19
N ALA A 141 14.70 6.15 1.23
CA ALA A 141 15.42 5.86 2.46
C ALA A 141 16.56 4.84 2.24
N TYR A 142 17.42 5.03 1.23
CA TYR A 142 18.82 4.72 1.43
C TYR A 142 19.20 5.33 2.78
N SER A 143 19.56 4.49 3.75
CA SER A 143 20.24 4.93 4.98
C SER A 143 21.16 6.06 4.56
N PHE A 144 20.92 7.30 4.98
CA PHE A 144 21.90 8.35 4.74
C PHE A 144 23.16 7.88 5.47
N PRO A 145 24.21 7.39 4.79
CA PRO A 145 25.43 7.07 5.47
C PRO A 145 26.19 8.39 5.55
N ASN A 146 25.58 9.42 6.13
CA ASN A 146 26.27 10.63 6.49
C ASN A 146 25.44 11.52 7.44
N PRO A 147 25.85 11.71 8.71
CA PRO A 147 25.26 12.74 9.57
C PRO A 147 25.57 14.18 9.12
N ASP A 148 26.39 14.38 8.07
CA ASP A 148 26.86 15.72 7.67
C ASP A 148 26.04 16.41 6.56
N TYR A 149 24.85 15.91 6.17
CA TYR A 149 23.95 16.70 5.31
C TYR A 149 23.24 17.77 6.13
N ASN A 150 23.99 18.82 6.46
CA ASN A 150 23.43 20.08 6.91
C ASN A 150 22.66 20.67 5.72
N LEU A 151 21.33 20.66 5.79
CA LEU A 151 20.47 21.31 4.81
C LEU A 151 20.72 22.83 4.95
N GLN A 152 21.77 23.35 4.32
CA GLN A 152 21.98 24.77 4.21
C GLN A 152 20.82 25.30 3.37
N LEU A 153 19.87 25.93 4.05
CA LEU A 153 18.87 26.78 3.42
C LEU A 153 19.62 27.67 2.42
N PRO A 154 19.17 27.78 1.15
CA PRO A 154 19.80 28.70 0.23
C PRO A 154 19.83 30.08 0.89
N ALA A 155 20.97 30.77 0.80
CA ALA A 155 21.30 32.02 1.50
C ALA A 155 20.32 33.20 1.28
N ASN A 156 19.22 32.96 0.58
CA ASN A 156 18.24 33.93 0.15
C ASN A 156 16.87 33.72 0.79
N HIS A 157 16.73 32.88 1.82
CA HIS A 157 15.49 32.89 2.61
C HIS A 157 15.44 34.21 3.39
N PRO A 158 14.53 35.15 3.07
CA PRO A 158 14.45 36.39 3.80
C PRO A 158 14.06 36.08 5.25
N ASP A 159 14.99 36.31 6.17
CA ASP A 159 14.70 36.31 7.60
C ASP A 159 13.76 37.48 7.90
N ASN A 160 12.50 37.16 8.18
CA ASN A 160 11.49 38.15 8.56
C ASN A 160 11.38 38.31 10.09
N SER A 161 12.42 37.93 10.85
CA SER A 161 12.47 38.11 12.31
C SER A 161 12.70 39.56 12.78
N GLY A 162 12.75 40.53 11.85
CA GLY A 162 13.20 41.89 12.14
C GLY A 162 12.33 43.03 11.61
N LYS A 163 10.99 42.95 11.63
CA LYS A 163 10.13 44.12 11.42
C LYS A 163 9.04 44.25 12.48
N SER A 164 9.46 44.66 13.67
CA SER A 164 8.62 45.45 14.58
C SER A 164 9.23 46.85 14.66
N ARG A 165 8.65 47.79 13.91
CA ARG A 165 8.58 49.23 14.18
C ARG A 165 7.42 49.83 13.40
#